data_AF-A0A7W7J0P9-F1
#
_entry.id   AF-A0A7W7J0P9-F1
#
_cell.length_a   1.000
_cell.length_b   1.000
_cell.length_c   1.000
_cell.angle_alpha   90.00
_cell.angle_beta   90.00
_cell.angle_gamma   90.00
#
_symmetry.space_group_name_H-M   'P 1'
#
loop_
_entity.id
_entity.type
_entity.pdbx_description
1 polymer ?
#
loop_
_entity_poly.entity_id
_entity_poly.type
_entity_poly.pdbx_seq_one_letter_code
_entity_poly.pdbx_strand_id
1 'polypeptide(L)'
;MNKEIKIIECPRDAMQGIKTFIPTKNKVTYIQALLRVGFDTIDFGSFVSPKAIPQMQDTAAVLEQLDLSQTTSKLLSIIANTQGAITASGYEQIQYLGFPFSISENFQMRNTHKTIAESLITLEEILEVAYKKKKEVVTYLSMGFGNPYGDPWNIEIVAEWTEKLAGMGVKILSLSDTVGTSTPEVITYLFSELIPKYPEIEFGAHLHTTPESWFEKIDAAAKAGCTRFDGAIQGFGGCPMAADKLTGNMPTEKLVSYFTANKKVTGLNSLSFESAYNEASKLFGKFH
;
A
#
# COMPACT_ATOMS: atom_id res chain seq x y z
N MET A 1 25.21 -9.54 -1.36
CA MET A 1 24.04 -10.29 -1.88
C MET A 1 23.03 -9.26 -2.36
N ASN A 2 22.49 -9.38 -3.57
CA ASN A 2 21.44 -8.46 -4.02
C ASN A 2 20.21 -8.67 -3.13
N LYS A 3 19.76 -7.64 -2.41
CA LYS A 3 18.48 -7.68 -1.67
C LYS A 3 17.36 -7.96 -2.69
N GLU A 4 16.48 -8.89 -2.34
CA GLU A 4 15.27 -9.19 -3.11
C GLU A 4 14.32 -8.00 -3.08
N ILE A 5 13.68 -7.71 -4.23
CA ILE A 5 12.70 -6.63 -4.34
C ILE A 5 11.32 -7.20 -4.02
N LYS A 6 10.66 -6.62 -3.02
CA LYS A 6 9.29 -6.94 -2.66
C LYS A 6 8.35 -6.05 -3.45
N ILE A 7 7.51 -6.68 -4.27
CA ILE A 7 6.40 -6.02 -4.95
C ILE A 7 5.12 -6.39 -4.21
N ILE A 8 4.35 -5.36 -3.86
CA ILE A 8 3.06 -5.48 -3.19
C ILE A 8 2.00 -5.06 -4.18
N GLU A 9 1.09 -5.99 -4.49
CA GLU A 9 -0.01 -5.73 -5.39
C GLU A 9 -1.23 -5.29 -4.59
N CYS A 10 -1.83 -4.16 -4.98
CA CYS A 10 -2.86 -3.45 -4.22
C CYS A 10 -4.23 -3.46 -4.93
N PRO A 11 -4.88 -4.63 -5.14
CA PRO A 11 -6.19 -4.69 -5.78
C PRO A 11 -7.27 -4.00 -4.95
N ARG A 12 -7.15 -3.98 -3.61
CA ARG A 12 -8.04 -3.21 -2.72
C ARG A 12 -8.03 -1.74 -3.09
N ASP A 13 -6.85 -1.14 -3.23
CA ASP A 13 -6.69 0.28 -3.55
C ASP A 13 -7.23 0.61 -4.95
N ALA A 14 -6.96 -0.27 -5.94
CA ALA A 14 -7.51 -0.13 -7.28
C ALA A 14 -9.05 -0.18 -7.30
N MET A 15 -9.66 -1.02 -6.45
CA MET A 15 -11.11 -1.19 -6.42
C MET A 15 -11.84 -0.16 -5.57
N GLN A 16 -11.26 0.32 -4.46
CA GLN A 16 -12.01 1.01 -3.39
C GLN A 16 -12.80 2.25 -3.85
N GLY A 17 -12.29 2.98 -4.85
CA GLY A 17 -12.89 4.21 -5.36
C GLY A 17 -14.00 3.97 -6.41
N ILE A 18 -14.18 2.72 -6.85
CA ILE A 18 -15.19 2.37 -7.86
C ILE A 18 -16.58 2.44 -7.24
N LYS A 19 -17.47 3.23 -7.87
CA LYS A 19 -18.84 3.46 -7.37
C LYS A 19 -19.73 2.24 -7.51
N THR A 20 -19.62 1.53 -8.63
CA THR A 20 -20.42 0.34 -8.90
C THR A 20 -19.86 -0.82 -8.08
N PHE A 21 -20.68 -1.42 -7.23
CA PHE A 21 -20.23 -2.55 -6.41
C PHE A 21 -19.75 -3.69 -7.29
N ILE A 22 -18.47 -4.07 -7.13
CA ILE A 22 -17.90 -5.24 -7.81
C ILE A 22 -18.37 -6.49 -7.05
N PRO A 23 -19.08 -7.43 -7.70
CA PRO A 23 -19.54 -8.65 -7.04
C PRO A 23 -18.38 -9.45 -6.44
N THR A 24 -18.61 -10.06 -5.27
CA THR A 24 -17.61 -10.84 -4.52
C THR A 24 -16.88 -11.87 -5.39
N LYS A 25 -17.62 -12.62 -6.23
CA LYS A 25 -17.04 -13.61 -7.14
C LYS A 25 -16.02 -13.00 -8.12
N ASN A 26 -16.28 -11.79 -8.62
CA ASN A 26 -15.37 -11.09 -9.51
C ASN A 26 -14.07 -10.69 -8.78
N LYS A 27 -14.17 -10.23 -7.53
CA LYS A 27 -13.00 -9.94 -6.67
C LYS A 27 -12.20 -11.20 -6.40
N VAL A 28 -12.87 -12.30 -6.03
CA VAL A 28 -12.25 -13.61 -5.78
C VAL A 28 -11.50 -14.10 -7.02
N THR A 29 -12.13 -14.07 -8.21
CA THR A 29 -11.45 -14.48 -9.46
C THR A 29 -10.17 -13.68 -9.69
N TYR A 30 -10.23 -12.36 -9.51
CA TYR A 30 -9.08 -11.49 -9.71
C TYR A 30 -7.97 -11.77 -8.67
N ILE A 31 -8.30 -11.75 -7.38
CA ILE A 31 -7.33 -11.97 -6.30
C ILE A 31 -6.72 -13.39 -6.38
N GLN A 32 -7.51 -14.40 -6.75
CA GLN A 32 -7.00 -15.76 -6.98
C GLN A 32 -5.97 -15.82 -8.12
N ALA A 33 -6.10 -14.96 -9.14
CA ALA A 33 -5.09 -14.82 -10.19
C ALA A 33 -3.81 -14.18 -9.65
N LEU A 34 -3.93 -13.13 -8.83
CA LEU A 34 -2.79 -12.47 -8.18
C LEU A 34 -2.01 -13.42 -7.27
N LEU A 35 -2.70 -14.29 -6.53
CA LEU A 35 -2.08 -15.28 -5.63
C LEU A 35 -1.17 -16.28 -6.34
N ARG A 36 -1.29 -16.46 -7.66
CA ARG A 36 -0.41 -17.35 -8.44
C ARG A 36 0.86 -16.66 -8.91
N VAL A 37 0.94 -15.34 -8.82
CA VAL A 37 2.06 -14.56 -9.39
C VAL A 37 3.31 -14.67 -8.53
N GLY A 38 3.17 -14.76 -7.20
CA GLY A 38 4.28 -14.76 -6.26
C GLY A 38 4.69 -13.37 -5.75
N PHE A 39 3.75 -12.40 -5.72
CA PHE A 39 3.97 -11.14 -5.00
C PHE A 39 4.35 -11.40 -3.54
N ASP A 40 5.17 -10.54 -2.93
CA ASP A 40 5.48 -10.70 -1.49
C ASP A 40 4.21 -10.54 -0.66
N THR A 41 3.40 -9.53 -1.01
CA THR A 41 2.16 -9.20 -0.30
C THR A 41 1.06 -8.82 -1.30
N ILE A 42 -0.19 -9.19 -0.99
CA ILE A 42 -1.39 -8.72 -1.68
C ILE A 42 -2.26 -7.94 -0.68
N ASP A 43 -2.47 -6.65 -0.94
CA ASP A 43 -3.46 -5.83 -0.22
C ASP A 43 -4.86 -6.16 -0.78
N PHE A 44 -5.44 -7.23 -0.24
CA PHE A 44 -6.58 -7.93 -0.83
C PHE A 44 -7.94 -7.31 -0.47
N GLY A 45 -8.01 -6.55 0.63
CA GLY A 45 -9.28 -6.05 1.15
C GLY A 45 -9.14 -5.20 2.41
N SER A 46 -10.27 -4.78 2.98
CA SER A 46 -10.27 -3.85 4.11
C SER A 46 -11.40 -4.11 5.10
N PHE A 47 -11.07 -4.11 6.40
CA PHE A 47 -12.04 -4.18 7.51
C PHE A 47 -12.36 -2.79 8.06
N VAL A 48 -12.69 -1.87 7.16
CA VAL A 48 -13.20 -0.53 7.49
C VAL A 48 -14.73 -0.51 7.47
N SER A 49 -15.32 0.61 7.89
CA SER A 49 -16.77 0.76 7.87
C SER A 49 -17.33 0.59 6.44
N PRO A 50 -18.29 -0.35 6.21
CA PRO A 50 -18.99 -0.47 4.93
C PRO A 50 -19.73 0.81 4.52
N LYS A 51 -20.07 1.68 5.48
CA LYS A 51 -20.64 2.99 5.18
C LYS A 51 -19.62 3.93 4.56
N ALA A 52 -18.36 3.88 5.02
CA ALA A 52 -17.29 4.72 4.53
C ALA A 52 -16.75 4.22 3.19
N ILE A 53 -16.50 2.90 3.09
CA ILE A 53 -15.99 2.26 1.87
C ILE A 53 -16.91 1.07 1.51
N PRO A 54 -18.07 1.30 0.88
CA PRO A 54 -19.03 0.26 0.52
C PRO A 54 -18.44 -0.85 -0.36
N GLN A 55 -17.47 -0.47 -1.18
CA GLN A 55 -16.77 -1.37 -2.08
C GLN A 55 -16.00 -2.49 -1.36
N MET A 56 -15.70 -2.33 -0.06
CA MET A 56 -14.96 -3.31 0.77
C MET A 56 -15.85 -4.08 1.77
N GLN A 57 -17.17 -3.91 1.70
CA GLN A 57 -18.11 -4.52 2.66
C GLN A 57 -18.07 -6.05 2.72
N ASP A 58 -17.60 -6.72 1.66
CA ASP A 58 -17.58 -8.17 1.50
C ASP A 58 -16.18 -8.79 1.71
N THR A 59 -15.24 -8.05 2.31
CA THR A 59 -13.84 -8.51 2.52
C THR A 59 -13.75 -9.89 3.18
N ALA A 60 -14.57 -10.17 4.20
CA ALA A 60 -14.61 -11.49 4.85
C ALA A 60 -15.08 -12.60 3.89
N ALA A 61 -16.14 -12.34 3.12
CA ALA A 61 -16.68 -13.30 2.15
C ALA A 61 -15.75 -13.54 0.96
N VAL A 62 -14.93 -12.54 0.59
CA VAL A 62 -13.82 -12.72 -0.36
C VAL A 62 -12.80 -13.68 0.23
N LEU A 63 -12.31 -13.40 1.46
CA LEU A 63 -11.27 -14.21 2.11
C LEU A 63 -11.67 -15.68 2.26
N GLU A 64 -12.92 -15.95 2.62
CA GLU A 64 -13.47 -17.32 2.76
C GLU A 64 -13.45 -18.14 1.46
N GLN A 65 -13.45 -17.48 0.31
CA GLN A 65 -13.48 -18.12 -1.01
C GLN A 65 -12.11 -18.23 -1.68
N LEU A 66 -11.05 -17.65 -1.09
CA LEU A 66 -9.70 -17.74 -1.63
C LEU A 66 -9.07 -19.10 -1.27
N ASP A 67 -8.50 -19.76 -2.27
CA ASP A 67 -7.60 -20.89 -2.05
C ASP A 67 -6.17 -20.37 -1.85
N LEU A 68 -5.68 -20.54 -0.62
CA LEU A 68 -4.34 -20.13 -0.20
C LEU A 68 -3.36 -21.30 -0.12
N SER A 69 -3.76 -22.51 -0.49
CA SER A 69 -2.95 -23.73 -0.29
C SER A 69 -1.65 -23.76 -1.10
N GLN A 70 -1.59 -23.03 -2.22
CA GLN A 70 -0.45 -23.01 -3.14
C GLN A 70 0.28 -21.66 -3.18
N THR A 71 -0.24 -20.63 -2.50
CA THR A 71 0.36 -19.29 -2.56
C THR A 71 1.48 -19.14 -1.55
N THR A 72 2.50 -18.36 -1.93
CA THR A 72 3.53 -17.86 -1.01
C THR A 72 3.31 -16.39 -0.64
N SER A 73 2.34 -15.73 -1.28
CA SER A 73 2.01 -14.33 -1.02
C SER A 73 1.34 -14.18 0.34
N LYS A 74 1.75 -13.16 1.08
CA LYS A 74 1.11 -12.77 2.34
C LYS A 74 -0.11 -11.90 2.04
N LEU A 75 -1.13 -12.00 2.87
CA LEU A 75 -2.31 -11.16 2.80
C LEU A 75 -2.17 -9.96 3.73
N LEU A 76 -2.40 -8.77 3.17
CA LEU A 76 -2.54 -7.51 3.89
C LEU A 76 -3.99 -7.05 3.85
N SER A 77 -4.51 -6.58 4.99
CA SER A 77 -5.78 -5.86 5.00
C SER A 77 -5.64 -4.48 5.62
N ILE A 78 -6.22 -3.47 4.96
CA ILE A 78 -6.31 -2.13 5.53
C ILE A 78 -7.30 -2.10 6.69
N ILE A 79 -6.85 -1.54 7.80
CA ILE A 79 -7.62 -1.25 8.99
C ILE A 79 -7.52 0.26 9.27
N ALA A 80 -8.61 0.90 9.69
CA ALA A 80 -8.64 2.35 9.99
C ALA A 80 -8.92 2.65 11.47
N ASN A 81 -9.14 1.62 12.27
CA ASN A 81 -9.41 1.71 13.70
C ASN A 81 -9.13 0.37 14.39
N THR A 82 -9.13 0.40 15.72
CA THR A 82 -8.86 -0.75 16.60
C THR A 82 -9.85 -1.88 16.40
N GLN A 83 -11.13 -1.59 16.14
CA GLN A 83 -12.13 -2.62 15.88
C GLN A 83 -11.84 -3.39 14.58
N GLY A 84 -11.44 -2.68 13.52
CA GLY A 84 -11.00 -3.28 12.26
C GLY A 84 -9.76 -4.16 12.45
N ALA A 85 -8.80 -3.72 13.27
CA ALA A 85 -7.63 -4.52 13.64
C ALA A 85 -8.01 -5.79 14.43
N ILE A 86 -8.92 -5.69 15.41
CA ILE A 86 -9.43 -6.84 16.15
C ILE A 86 -10.09 -7.85 15.21
N THR A 87 -10.96 -7.38 14.30
CA THR A 87 -11.64 -8.24 13.33
C THR A 87 -10.65 -8.90 12.37
N ALA A 88 -9.78 -8.12 11.72
CA ALA A 88 -8.81 -8.64 10.77
C ALA A 88 -7.82 -9.63 11.43
N SER A 89 -7.36 -9.33 12.65
CA SER A 89 -6.43 -10.19 13.40
C SER A 89 -7.05 -11.53 13.83
N GLY A 90 -8.38 -11.66 13.80
CA GLY A 90 -9.11 -12.91 14.02
C GLY A 90 -8.93 -13.94 12.91
N TYR A 91 -8.51 -13.52 11.72
CA TYR A 91 -8.24 -14.42 10.59
C TYR A 91 -6.78 -14.84 10.57
N GLU A 92 -6.50 -16.15 10.65
CA GLU A 92 -5.14 -16.68 10.61
C GLU A 92 -4.45 -16.39 9.27
N GLN A 93 -5.24 -16.34 8.19
CA GLN A 93 -4.81 -16.11 6.81
C GLN A 93 -4.25 -14.70 6.56
N ILE A 94 -4.52 -13.71 7.42
CA ILE A 94 -4.05 -12.34 7.26
C ILE A 94 -2.73 -12.18 8.01
N GLN A 95 -1.64 -11.76 7.36
CA GLN A 95 -0.35 -11.57 8.02
C GLN A 95 -0.10 -10.10 8.38
N TYR A 96 -0.51 -9.18 7.49
CA TYR A 96 -0.27 -7.75 7.64
C TYR A 96 -1.55 -6.97 7.92
N LEU A 97 -1.48 -6.08 8.89
CA LEU A 97 -2.47 -5.04 9.15
C LEU A 97 -1.92 -3.71 8.62
N GLY A 98 -2.53 -3.17 7.57
CA GLY A 98 -2.14 -1.87 7.02
C GLY A 98 -2.90 -0.73 7.68
N PHE A 99 -2.20 0.24 8.25
CA PHE A 99 -2.81 1.41 8.90
C PHE A 99 -2.40 2.71 8.20
N PRO A 100 -3.34 3.45 7.60
CA PRO A 100 -3.10 4.79 7.08
C PRO A 100 -2.87 5.77 8.23
N PHE A 101 -1.73 6.45 8.22
CA PHE A 101 -1.36 7.49 9.18
C PHE A 101 -0.82 8.70 8.42
N SER A 102 -1.29 9.90 8.74
CA SER A 102 -0.89 11.14 8.06
C SER A 102 -0.09 12.04 9.00
N ILE A 103 0.98 12.64 8.47
CA ILE A 103 1.73 13.70 9.17
C ILE A 103 1.13 15.10 9.00
N SER A 104 -0.03 15.17 8.33
CA SER A 104 -0.84 16.38 8.14
C SER A 104 -2.13 16.29 8.95
N GLU A 105 -2.34 17.23 9.88
CA GLU A 105 -3.57 17.35 10.67
C GLU A 105 -4.78 17.58 9.75
N ASN A 106 -4.65 18.49 8.78
CA ASN A 106 -5.71 18.81 7.84
C ASN A 106 -6.12 17.60 7.00
N PHE A 107 -5.15 16.86 6.45
CA PHE A 107 -5.44 15.66 5.68
C PHE A 107 -6.07 14.58 6.57
N GLN A 108 -5.56 14.39 7.78
CA GLN A 108 -6.07 13.33 8.65
C GLN A 108 -7.51 13.60 9.09
N MET A 109 -7.81 14.84 9.47
CA MET A 109 -9.16 15.25 9.87
C MET A 109 -10.16 15.11 8.71
N ARG A 110 -9.74 15.43 7.47
CA ARG A 110 -10.58 15.27 6.28
C ARG A 110 -10.86 13.81 5.92
N ASN A 111 -9.88 12.91 6.09
CA ASN A 111 -9.99 11.52 5.65
C ASN A 111 -10.57 10.60 6.72
N THR A 112 -10.26 10.85 7.99
CA THR A 112 -10.57 9.92 9.09
C THR A 112 -11.40 10.56 10.21
N HIS A 113 -11.61 11.88 10.17
CA HIS A 113 -12.22 12.65 11.26
C HIS A 113 -11.52 12.47 12.61
N LYS A 114 -10.18 12.31 12.57
CA LYS A 114 -9.30 12.19 13.72
C LYS A 114 -8.12 13.14 13.60
N THR A 115 -7.64 13.63 14.74
CA THR A 115 -6.37 14.35 14.90
C THR A 115 -5.17 13.40 14.84
N ILE A 116 -3.96 13.93 14.71
CA ILE A 116 -2.73 13.11 14.78
C ILE A 116 -2.58 12.45 16.15
N ALA A 117 -2.90 13.16 17.23
CA ALA A 117 -2.86 12.61 18.58
C ALA A 117 -3.77 11.38 18.75
N GLU A 118 -5.01 11.44 18.24
CA GLU A 118 -5.95 10.31 18.32
C GLU A 118 -5.52 9.12 17.46
N SER A 119 -4.91 9.36 16.30
CA SER A 119 -4.39 8.29 15.45
C SER A 119 -3.15 7.62 16.03
N LEU A 120 -2.35 8.34 16.84
CA LEU A 120 -1.23 7.74 17.56
C LEU A 120 -1.72 6.75 18.63
N ILE A 121 -2.73 7.14 19.40
CA ILE A 121 -3.37 6.24 20.38
C ILE A 121 -3.94 5.01 19.66
N THR A 122 -4.63 5.24 18.53
CA THR A 122 -5.18 4.15 17.71
C THR A 122 -4.06 3.21 17.22
N LEU A 123 -2.92 3.75 16.76
CA LEU A 123 -1.79 2.95 16.29
C LEU A 123 -1.17 2.12 17.43
N GLU A 124 -1.02 2.68 18.62
CA GLU A 124 -0.54 1.96 19.80
C GLU A 124 -1.44 0.76 20.12
N GLU A 125 -2.76 0.95 20.14
CA GLU A 125 -3.73 -0.13 20.35
C GLU A 125 -3.64 -1.20 19.23
N ILE A 126 -3.46 -0.78 17.97
CA ILE A 126 -3.30 -1.69 16.83
C ILE A 126 -2.01 -2.52 16.98
N LEU A 127 -0.91 -1.90 17.38
CA LEU A 127 0.37 -2.58 17.60
C LEU A 127 0.24 -3.63 18.70
N GLU A 128 -0.48 -3.33 19.78
CA GLU A 128 -0.76 -4.32 20.81
C GLU A 128 -1.60 -5.50 20.31
N VAL A 129 -2.66 -5.22 19.54
CA VAL A 129 -3.52 -6.26 18.95
C VAL A 129 -2.69 -7.15 18.02
N ALA A 130 -1.88 -6.54 17.15
CA ALA A 130 -1.00 -7.23 16.23
C ALA A 130 0.01 -8.11 16.98
N TYR A 131 0.66 -7.59 18.01
CA TYR A 131 1.59 -8.33 18.85
C TYR A 131 0.93 -9.57 19.48
N LYS A 132 -0.24 -9.39 20.13
CA LYS A 132 -0.99 -10.48 20.79
C LYS A 132 -1.44 -11.56 19.80
N LYS A 133 -1.72 -11.16 18.55
CA LYS A 133 -2.21 -12.05 17.48
C LYS A 133 -1.13 -12.49 16.49
N LYS A 134 0.13 -12.19 16.76
CA LYS A 134 1.30 -12.51 15.92
C LYS A 134 1.11 -12.02 14.47
N LYS A 135 0.59 -10.80 14.32
CA LYS A 135 0.47 -10.08 13.05
C LYS A 135 1.56 -9.01 12.97
N GLU A 136 1.85 -8.58 11.75
CA GLU A 136 2.76 -7.45 11.51
C GLU A 136 1.95 -6.22 11.07
N VAL A 137 2.43 -5.02 11.42
CA VAL A 137 1.78 -3.75 11.06
C VAL A 137 2.59 -3.06 9.98
N VAL A 138 1.91 -2.64 8.92
CA VAL A 138 2.44 -1.73 7.89
C VAL A 138 1.80 -0.37 8.09
N THR A 139 2.59 0.63 8.46
CA THR A 139 2.10 2.00 8.59
C THR A 139 2.30 2.72 7.26
N TYR A 140 1.21 3.20 6.67
CA TYR A 140 1.21 3.98 5.43
C TYR A 140 1.28 5.46 5.78
N LEU A 141 2.47 6.07 5.62
CA LEU A 141 2.73 7.46 5.96
C LEU A 141 2.27 8.38 4.83
N SER A 142 1.04 8.86 4.94
CA SER A 142 0.47 9.85 4.02
C SER A 142 1.17 11.20 4.14
N MET A 143 1.19 11.95 3.04
CA MET A 143 2.00 13.18 2.90
C MET A 143 3.50 12.93 3.07
N GLY A 144 3.98 11.72 2.72
CA GLY A 144 5.39 11.35 2.89
C GLY A 144 6.36 12.14 2.00
N PHE A 145 5.89 12.64 0.85
CA PHE A 145 6.71 13.34 -0.16
C PHE A 145 6.27 14.79 -0.42
N GLY A 146 5.41 15.35 0.42
CA GLY A 146 4.90 16.70 0.28
C GLY A 146 3.51 16.86 0.88
N ASN A 147 3.11 18.11 1.11
CA ASN A 147 1.79 18.45 1.61
C ASN A 147 1.15 19.58 0.78
N PRO A 148 0.10 19.31 -0.01
CA PRO A 148 -0.58 20.32 -0.83
C PRO A 148 -1.59 21.18 -0.04
N TYR A 149 -1.84 20.87 1.24
CA TYR A 149 -2.85 21.54 2.06
C TYR A 149 -2.30 22.70 2.90
N GLY A 150 -1.02 23.03 2.73
CA GLY A 150 -0.37 24.17 3.36
C GLY A 150 0.10 23.93 4.80
N ASP A 151 -0.03 22.72 5.36
CA ASP A 151 0.65 22.42 6.61
C ASP A 151 2.17 22.33 6.38
N PRO A 152 2.98 22.62 7.42
CA PRO A 152 4.43 22.49 7.34
C PRO A 152 4.84 21.10 6.87
N TRP A 153 5.77 21.07 5.93
CA TRP A 153 6.37 19.84 5.43
C TRP A 153 7.82 20.09 5.06
N ASN A 154 8.70 19.24 5.57
CA ASN A 154 10.09 19.11 5.17
C ASN A 154 10.57 17.70 5.55
N ILE A 155 11.80 17.36 5.16
CA ILE A 155 12.34 16.02 5.43
C ILE A 155 12.55 15.79 6.93
N GLU A 156 12.92 16.82 7.68
CA GLU A 156 13.13 16.74 9.13
C GLU A 156 11.84 16.30 9.84
N ILE A 157 10.69 16.83 9.45
CA ILE A 157 9.38 16.42 9.96
C ILE A 157 9.12 14.94 9.63
N VAL A 158 9.41 14.48 8.41
CA VAL A 158 9.25 13.06 8.04
C VAL A 158 10.19 12.18 8.87
N ALA A 159 11.42 12.62 9.13
CA ALA A 159 12.40 11.91 9.94
C ALA A 159 12.03 11.85 11.43
N GLU A 160 11.48 12.94 11.98
CA GLU A 160 10.93 13.01 13.35
C GLU A 160 9.75 12.05 13.52
N TRP A 161 8.82 12.03 12.56
CA TRP A 161 7.70 11.08 12.56
C TRP A 161 8.19 9.65 12.41
N THR A 162 9.17 9.40 11.54
CA THR A 162 9.79 8.08 11.40
C THR A 162 10.41 7.62 12.73
N GLU A 163 11.15 8.49 13.41
CA GLU A 163 11.76 8.19 14.72
C GLU A 163 10.71 7.86 15.78
N LYS A 164 9.65 8.67 15.84
CA LYS A 164 8.54 8.47 16.77
C LYS A 164 7.81 7.14 16.52
N LEU A 165 7.47 6.85 15.26
CA LEU A 165 6.76 5.62 14.89
C LEU A 165 7.65 4.39 15.10
N ALA A 166 8.94 4.47 14.79
CA ALA A 166 9.92 3.43 15.09
C ALA A 166 10.01 3.18 16.60
N GLY A 167 10.04 4.23 17.42
CA GLY A 167 10.02 4.14 18.89
C GLY A 167 8.77 3.49 19.47
N MET A 168 7.64 3.54 18.75
CA MET A 168 6.41 2.81 19.12
C MET A 168 6.46 1.31 18.75
N GLY A 169 7.46 0.88 17.97
CA GLY A 169 7.60 -0.51 17.52
C GLY A 169 7.07 -0.77 16.10
N VAL A 170 6.77 0.27 15.31
CA VAL A 170 6.53 0.10 13.86
C VAL A 170 7.79 -0.44 13.21
N LYS A 171 7.65 -1.45 12.35
CA LYS A 171 8.77 -2.09 11.64
C LYS A 171 8.73 -1.89 10.13
N ILE A 172 7.55 -1.59 9.58
CA ILE A 172 7.37 -1.38 8.15
C ILE A 172 6.66 -0.04 7.95
N LEU A 173 7.31 0.88 7.24
CA LEU A 173 6.81 2.22 6.96
C LEU A 173 6.76 2.43 5.45
N SER A 174 5.56 2.42 4.86
CA SER A 174 5.38 2.74 3.44
C SER A 174 5.13 4.24 3.29
N LEU A 175 6.09 4.96 2.71
CA LEU A 175 5.94 6.39 2.43
C LEU A 175 5.00 6.57 1.23
N SER A 176 3.98 7.42 1.38
CA SER A 176 2.95 7.59 0.35
C SER A 176 3.03 8.95 -0.34
N ASP A 177 3.15 8.93 -1.67
CA ASP A 177 2.95 10.10 -2.54
C ASP A 177 1.46 10.26 -2.82
N THR A 178 0.74 10.71 -1.79
CA THR A 178 -0.72 10.68 -1.75
C THR A 178 -1.41 11.46 -2.87
N VAL A 179 -0.77 12.49 -3.42
CA VAL A 179 -1.35 13.33 -4.47
C VAL A 179 -0.58 13.26 -5.80
N GLY A 180 0.47 12.42 -5.87
CA GLY A 180 1.24 12.20 -7.09
C GLY A 180 2.24 13.31 -7.43
N THR A 181 2.53 14.23 -6.51
CA THR A 181 3.36 15.42 -6.78
C THR A 181 4.82 15.26 -6.36
N SER A 182 5.23 14.08 -5.89
CA SER A 182 6.64 13.83 -5.57
C SER A 182 7.55 14.00 -6.80
N THR A 183 8.78 14.46 -6.57
CA THR A 183 9.82 14.54 -7.60
C THR A 183 10.96 13.57 -7.32
N PRO A 184 11.76 13.18 -8.32
CA PRO A 184 12.92 12.31 -8.14
C PRO A 184 13.90 12.82 -7.06
N GLU A 185 14.08 14.13 -6.95
CA GLU A 185 14.97 14.75 -5.95
C GLU A 185 14.45 14.51 -4.53
N VAL A 186 13.15 14.76 -4.30
CA VAL A 186 12.50 14.55 -3.01
C VAL A 186 12.52 13.07 -2.62
N ILE A 187 12.19 12.19 -3.57
CA ILE A 187 12.21 10.73 -3.35
C ILE A 187 13.62 10.26 -2.98
N THR A 188 14.62 10.68 -3.77
CA THR A 188 16.02 10.28 -3.54
C THR A 188 16.48 10.75 -2.18
N TYR A 189 16.25 12.02 -1.85
CA TYR A 189 16.66 12.60 -0.58
C TYR A 189 16.05 11.82 0.61
N LEU A 190 14.72 11.67 0.64
CA LEU A 190 14.03 11.00 1.75
C LEU A 190 14.55 9.58 1.97
N PHE A 191 14.60 8.75 0.92
CA PHE A 191 15.04 7.37 1.10
C PHE A 191 16.53 7.27 1.44
N SER A 192 17.40 8.10 0.82
CA SER A 192 18.83 8.07 1.10
C SER A 192 19.20 8.52 2.52
N GLU A 193 18.38 9.37 3.15
CA GLU A 193 18.56 9.78 4.54
C GLU A 193 17.91 8.80 5.53
N LEU A 194 16.66 8.39 5.28
CA LEU A 194 15.88 7.60 6.24
C LEU A 194 16.34 6.14 6.33
N ILE A 195 16.65 5.50 5.19
CA ILE A 195 17.01 4.07 5.16
C ILE A 195 18.29 3.79 5.97
N PRO A 196 19.40 4.55 5.82
CA PRO A 196 20.59 4.33 6.63
C PRO A 196 20.40 4.72 8.10
N LYS A 197 19.59 5.74 8.39
CA LYS A 197 19.34 6.23 9.75
C LYS A 197 18.51 5.25 10.59
N TYR A 198 17.57 4.53 9.97
CA TYR A 198 16.68 3.59 10.65
C TYR A 198 16.78 2.18 10.03
N PRO A 199 17.90 1.46 10.22
CA PRO A 199 18.16 0.18 9.55
C PRO A 199 17.21 -0.96 9.96
N GLU A 200 16.55 -0.83 11.10
CA GLU A 200 15.53 -1.77 11.61
C GLU A 200 14.15 -1.57 10.97
N ILE A 201 13.96 -0.47 10.23
CA ILE A 201 12.71 -0.15 9.54
C ILE A 201 12.81 -0.58 8.07
N GLU A 202 11.84 -1.39 7.65
CA GLU A 202 11.63 -1.65 6.22
C GLU A 202 10.81 -0.50 5.62
N PHE A 203 11.49 0.34 4.84
CA PHE A 203 10.84 1.42 4.10
C PHE A 203 10.21 0.89 2.80
N GLY A 204 8.97 1.29 2.55
CA GLY A 204 8.24 1.07 1.32
C GLY A 204 7.97 2.35 0.54
N ALA A 205 7.81 2.23 -0.77
CA ALA A 205 7.41 3.30 -1.66
C ALA A 205 6.00 3.03 -2.21
N HIS A 206 5.04 3.86 -1.80
CA HIS A 206 3.69 3.92 -2.36
C HIS A 206 3.57 5.20 -3.19
N LEU A 207 3.90 5.11 -4.48
CA LEU A 207 4.03 6.27 -5.35
C LEU A 207 2.84 6.36 -6.30
N HIS A 208 2.18 7.51 -6.35
CA HIS A 208 1.17 7.79 -7.38
C HIS A 208 1.84 8.39 -8.60
N THR A 209 1.37 7.98 -9.78
CA THR A 209 2.02 8.34 -11.06
C THR A 209 0.99 8.61 -12.13
N THR A 210 1.39 9.43 -13.10
CA THR A 210 0.74 9.45 -14.42
C THR A 210 1.44 8.43 -15.32
N PRO A 211 0.84 8.04 -16.47
CA PRO A 211 1.46 7.12 -17.42
C PRO A 211 2.85 7.55 -17.94
N GLU A 212 3.20 8.83 -17.82
CA GLU A 212 4.45 9.41 -18.32
C GLU A 212 5.52 9.59 -17.23
N SER A 213 5.14 9.64 -15.94
CA SER A 213 6.02 10.03 -14.82
C SER A 213 6.44 8.85 -13.91
N TRP A 214 6.13 7.61 -14.29
CA TRP A 214 6.43 6.45 -13.44
C TRP A 214 7.93 6.13 -13.34
N PHE A 215 8.68 6.25 -14.44
CA PHE A 215 10.06 5.73 -14.51
C PHE A 215 11.00 6.43 -13.54
N GLU A 216 11.00 7.77 -13.58
CA GLU A 216 11.85 8.61 -12.75
C GLU A 216 11.61 8.40 -11.25
N LYS A 217 10.34 8.16 -10.87
CA LYS A 217 9.94 7.89 -9.48
C LYS A 217 10.43 6.54 -8.99
N ILE A 218 10.25 5.47 -9.78
CA ILE A 218 10.79 4.14 -9.43
C ILE A 218 12.32 4.18 -9.38
N ASP A 219 12.95 4.80 -10.38
CA ASP A 219 14.41 4.86 -10.49
C ASP A 219 15.04 5.57 -9.30
N ALA A 220 14.50 6.72 -8.91
CA ALA A 220 14.92 7.46 -7.71
C ALA A 220 14.82 6.61 -6.44
N ALA A 221 13.65 6.01 -6.18
CA ALA A 221 13.43 5.21 -4.97
C ALA A 221 14.33 3.96 -4.92
N ALA A 222 14.46 3.25 -6.05
CA ALA A 222 15.29 2.06 -6.14
C ALA A 222 16.79 2.36 -5.97
N LYS A 223 17.29 3.45 -6.56
CA LYS A 223 18.70 3.89 -6.41
C LYS A 223 18.99 4.39 -5.01
N ALA A 224 18.01 5.00 -4.35
CA ALA A 224 18.10 5.43 -2.95
C ALA A 224 18.03 4.29 -1.92
N GLY A 225 17.85 3.04 -2.38
CA GLY A 225 17.96 1.85 -1.54
C GLY A 225 16.63 1.24 -1.10
N CYS A 226 15.49 1.76 -1.57
CA CYS A 226 14.19 1.17 -1.29
C CYS A 226 14.06 -0.20 -1.98
N THR A 227 13.50 -1.18 -1.26
CA THR A 227 13.33 -2.56 -1.74
C THR A 227 11.89 -3.06 -1.65
N ARG A 228 10.95 -2.22 -1.21
CA ARG A 228 9.53 -2.54 -1.04
C ARG A 228 8.69 -1.53 -1.84
N PHE A 229 7.92 -2.00 -2.80
CA PHE A 229 7.17 -1.14 -3.71
C PHE A 229 5.72 -1.58 -3.79
N ASP A 230 4.82 -0.64 -3.57
CA ASP A 230 3.39 -0.84 -3.75
C ASP A 230 3.00 -0.47 -5.18
N GLY A 231 2.22 -1.33 -5.82
CA GLY A 231 1.68 -1.10 -7.16
C GLY A 231 0.25 -1.63 -7.29
N ALA A 232 -0.43 -1.19 -8.33
CA ALA A 232 -1.66 -1.81 -8.79
C ALA A 232 -1.56 -2.06 -10.29
N ILE A 233 -1.92 -3.26 -10.74
CA ILE A 233 -1.96 -3.58 -12.17
C ILE A 233 -2.77 -2.51 -12.92
N GLN A 234 -2.21 -2.00 -14.03
CA GLN A 234 -2.78 -0.92 -14.85
C GLN A 234 -2.89 0.45 -14.16
N GLY A 235 -2.36 0.60 -12.95
CA GLY A 235 -2.31 1.87 -12.21
C GLY A 235 -3.65 2.37 -11.69
N PHE A 236 -4.69 1.53 -11.67
CA PHE A 236 -6.02 1.91 -11.17
C PHE A 236 -6.01 2.31 -9.69
N GLY A 237 -6.97 3.15 -9.31
CA GLY A 237 -7.11 3.67 -7.95
C GLY A 237 -6.32 4.94 -7.75
N GLY A 238 -5.91 5.20 -6.51
CA GLY A 238 -5.25 6.44 -6.12
C GLY A 238 -6.16 7.39 -5.33
N CYS A 239 -5.68 8.60 -5.06
CA CYS A 239 -6.41 9.53 -4.20
C CYS A 239 -7.53 10.26 -4.97
N PRO A 240 -8.79 10.24 -4.49
CA PRO A 240 -9.87 11.05 -5.07
C PRO A 240 -9.58 12.56 -5.07
N MET A 241 -8.63 13.00 -4.24
CA MET A 241 -8.20 14.38 -4.09
C MET A 241 -7.06 14.77 -5.03
N ALA A 242 -6.55 13.85 -5.86
CA ALA A 242 -5.60 14.18 -6.91
C ALA A 242 -6.25 15.17 -7.89
N ALA A 243 -5.54 16.25 -8.21
CA ALA A 243 -6.05 17.26 -9.14
C ALA A 243 -6.14 16.73 -10.58
N ASP A 244 -5.27 15.77 -10.93
CA ASP A 244 -5.22 15.12 -12.24
C ASP A 244 -5.90 13.74 -12.19
N LYS A 245 -6.87 13.54 -13.08
CA LYS A 245 -7.61 12.27 -13.22
C LYS A 245 -6.75 11.13 -13.76
N LEU A 246 -5.60 11.43 -14.37
CA LEU A 246 -4.65 10.42 -14.87
C LEU A 246 -3.68 9.95 -13.78
N THR A 247 -3.66 10.63 -12.63
CA THR A 247 -2.82 10.22 -11.50
C THR A 247 -3.52 9.09 -10.75
N GLY A 248 -2.86 7.94 -10.71
CA GLY A 248 -3.33 6.77 -9.98
C GLY A 248 -2.17 6.06 -9.27
N ASN A 249 -2.37 4.80 -8.92
CA ASN A 249 -1.32 3.98 -8.33
C ASN A 249 -0.18 3.72 -9.34
N MET A 250 1.01 3.38 -8.84
CA MET A 250 2.11 2.89 -9.68
C MET A 250 1.67 1.64 -10.46
N PRO A 251 1.71 1.62 -11.80
CA PRO A 251 1.32 0.44 -12.54
C PRO A 251 2.30 -0.73 -12.29
N THR A 252 1.80 -1.85 -11.78
CA THR A 252 2.66 -2.97 -11.37
C THR A 252 3.49 -3.52 -12.52
N GLU A 253 2.95 -3.56 -13.75
CA GLU A 253 3.69 -3.99 -14.93
C GLU A 253 4.93 -3.12 -15.22
N LYS A 254 4.93 -1.86 -14.79
CA LYS A 254 6.09 -0.97 -14.89
C LYS A 254 7.15 -1.29 -13.84
N LEU A 255 6.76 -1.61 -12.61
CA LEU A 255 7.68 -2.13 -11.59
C LEU A 255 8.36 -3.42 -12.09
N VAL A 256 7.57 -4.37 -12.59
CA VAL A 256 8.10 -5.64 -13.14
C VAL A 256 9.10 -5.37 -14.27
N SER A 257 8.72 -4.53 -15.23
CA SER A 257 9.58 -4.20 -16.38
C SER A 257 10.89 -3.52 -15.95
N TYR A 258 10.80 -2.54 -15.03
CA TYR A 258 11.95 -1.81 -14.52
C TYR A 258 12.94 -2.72 -13.79
N PHE A 259 12.47 -3.55 -12.86
CA PHE A 259 13.34 -4.44 -12.09
C PHE A 259 13.92 -5.57 -12.94
N THR A 260 13.17 -6.06 -13.92
CA THR A 260 13.68 -7.02 -14.92
C THR A 260 14.82 -6.40 -15.74
N ALA A 261 14.64 -5.19 -16.27
CA ALA A 261 15.67 -4.48 -17.03
C ALA A 261 16.94 -4.21 -16.20
N ASN A 262 16.76 -3.94 -14.90
CA ASN A 262 17.85 -3.72 -13.94
C ASN A 262 18.41 -5.02 -13.31
N LYS A 263 18.01 -6.19 -13.82
CA LYS A 263 18.48 -7.52 -13.36
C LYS A 263 18.30 -7.72 -11.85
N LYS A 264 17.22 -7.20 -11.29
CA LYS A 264 16.82 -7.39 -9.88
C LYS A 264 15.87 -8.58 -9.78
N VAL A 265 16.00 -9.34 -8.69
CA VAL A 265 15.14 -10.50 -8.41
C VAL A 265 13.88 -10.01 -7.71
N THR A 266 12.71 -10.36 -8.28
CA THR A 266 11.39 -10.02 -7.74
C THR A 266 10.57 -11.25 -7.34
N GLY A 267 11.00 -12.46 -7.71
CA GLY A 267 10.29 -13.72 -7.43
C GLY A 267 9.01 -13.94 -8.25
N LEU A 268 8.62 -13.00 -9.13
CA LEU A 268 7.34 -13.07 -9.84
C LEU A 268 7.36 -14.04 -11.03
N ASN A 269 6.28 -14.80 -11.19
CA ASN A 269 6.04 -15.63 -12.38
C ASN A 269 5.40 -14.81 -13.50
N SER A 270 6.12 -14.60 -14.61
CA SER A 270 5.65 -13.77 -15.73
C SER A 270 4.38 -14.29 -16.41
N LEU A 271 4.21 -15.61 -16.55
CA LEU A 271 3.02 -16.20 -17.17
C LEU A 271 1.79 -16.04 -16.27
N SER A 272 1.96 -16.24 -14.96
CA SER A 272 0.90 -15.97 -13.99
C SER A 272 0.58 -14.47 -13.92
N PHE A 273 1.58 -13.60 -14.03
CA PHE A 273 1.38 -12.15 -14.08
C PHE A 273 0.54 -11.74 -15.30
N GLU A 274 0.82 -12.30 -16.48
CA GLU A 274 0.01 -12.04 -17.69
C GLU A 274 -1.45 -12.50 -17.50
N SER A 275 -1.67 -13.66 -16.90
CA SER A 275 -3.01 -14.13 -16.54
C SER A 275 -3.71 -13.17 -15.58
N ALA A 276 -3.02 -12.68 -14.55
CA ALA A 276 -3.53 -11.70 -13.60
C ALA A 276 -3.87 -10.36 -14.29
N TYR A 277 -3.01 -9.88 -15.19
CA TYR A 277 -3.22 -8.66 -15.96
C TYR A 277 -4.48 -8.75 -16.84
N ASN A 278 -4.72 -9.92 -17.44
CA ASN A 278 -5.93 -10.17 -18.22
C ASN A 278 -7.19 -10.19 -17.35
N GLU A 279 -7.13 -10.74 -16.13
CA GLU A 279 -8.26 -10.67 -15.19
C GLU A 279 -8.51 -9.24 -14.69
N ALA A 280 -7.45 -8.45 -14.45
CA ALA A 280 -7.56 -7.02 -14.15
C ALA A 280 -8.29 -6.28 -15.29
N SER A 281 -7.85 -6.49 -16.54
CA SER A 281 -8.45 -5.87 -17.73
C SER A 281 -9.94 -6.18 -17.86
N LYS A 282 -10.35 -7.42 -17.62
CA LYS A 282 -11.76 -7.82 -17.63
C LYS A 282 -12.55 -7.17 -16.50
N LEU A 283 -11.98 -7.11 -15.31
CA LEU A 283 -12.62 -6.54 -14.13
C LEU A 283 -12.80 -5.03 -14.30
N PHE A 284 -11.69 -4.30 -14.46
CA PHE A 284 -11.71 -2.85 -14.51
C PHE A 284 -12.37 -2.33 -15.78
N GLY A 285 -12.20 -2.98 -16.93
CA GLY A 285 -12.91 -2.62 -18.16
C GLY A 285 -14.44 -2.75 -18.08
N LYS A 286 -14.97 -3.46 -17.07
CA LYS A 286 -16.41 -3.57 -16.81
C LYS A 286 -16.91 -2.59 -15.75
N PHE A 287 -16.08 -2.24 -14.76
CA PHE A 287 -16.53 -1.56 -13.55
C PHE A 287 -15.96 -0.14 -13.37
N HIS A 288 -14.85 0.20 -14.03
CA HIS A 288 -14.21 1.52 -14.02
C HIS A 288 -14.58 2.30 -15.29
#